data_AF-H0EZ28-F1
#
_entry.id   AF-H0EZ28-F1
#
_cell.length_a   1.000
_cell.length_b   1.000
_cell.length_c   1.000
_cell.angle_alpha   90.00
_cell.angle_beta   90.00
_cell.angle_gamma   90.00
#
_symmetry.space_group_name_H-M   'P 1'
#
loop_
_entity.id
_entity.type
_entity.pdbx_description
1 polymer ?
#
loop_
_entity_poly.entity_id
_entity_poly.type
_entity_poly.pdbx_seq_one_letter_code
_entity_poly.pdbx_strand_id
1 'polypeptide(L)'
;MSDNIQQMKNFGLIPFGGGGIFISVPLAAKLTDPRVWKACMELPNDQGDQIVNECLRAHSTIRTTYDLNLHQMDFHGDASVLDGYYESGRQMLTVHHWRSWYNVDMPALAYVSKACGDEGILMRWLFADDIVLSNGYSVVEYPNGIEIAELAKVEHTWNEPPDLALHRIGPIRERMGKGDKSTYRMLDTEILEGYGVRQTYVRRVERLEKGKDEKGRLRMEAVGEDGVVELIWVF
;
A
#
# COMPACT_ATOMS: atom_id res chain seq x y z
N MET A 1 -13.57 6.20 1.05
CA MET A 1 -13.28 7.56 1.59
C MET A 1 -11.79 7.76 1.50
N SER A 2 -11.29 8.98 1.30
CA SER A 2 -9.84 9.19 1.20
C SER A 2 -9.12 9.00 2.54
N ASP A 3 -7.91 8.42 2.48
CA ASP A 3 -6.99 8.27 3.60
C ASP A 3 -6.31 9.59 3.99
N ASN A 4 -6.38 10.60 3.12
CA ASN A 4 -5.85 11.93 3.35
C ASN A 4 -7.00 12.92 3.58
N ILE A 5 -7.08 13.49 4.78
CA ILE A 5 -8.15 14.40 5.17
C ILE A 5 -8.18 15.67 4.31
N GLN A 6 -7.05 16.07 3.70
CA GLN A 6 -7.02 17.20 2.79
C GLN A 6 -7.81 16.93 1.51
N GLN A 7 -7.78 15.70 0.99
CA GLN A 7 -8.62 15.29 -0.14
C GLN A 7 -10.10 15.41 0.22
N MET A 8 -10.48 14.99 1.43
CA MET A 8 -11.85 15.14 1.92
C MET A 8 -12.26 16.61 2.09
N LYS A 9 -11.35 17.48 2.52
CA LYS A 9 -11.60 18.93 2.62
C LYS A 9 -11.81 19.56 1.24
N ASN A 10 -11.04 19.13 0.24
CA ASN A 10 -11.08 19.69 -1.11
C ASN A 10 -12.31 19.24 -1.89
N PHE A 11 -12.65 17.95 -1.82
CA PHE A 11 -13.68 17.33 -2.67
C PHE A 11 -14.96 16.98 -1.91
N GLY A 12 -14.94 17.05 -0.58
CA GLY A 12 -16.03 16.59 0.28
C GLY A 12 -16.06 15.08 0.47
N LEU A 13 -17.17 14.59 1.00
CA LEU A 13 -17.40 13.16 1.22
C LEU A 13 -17.94 12.51 -0.05
N ILE A 14 -17.05 12.27 -1.02
CA ILE A 14 -17.38 11.58 -2.28
C ILE A 14 -16.92 10.11 -2.26
N PRO A 15 -17.50 9.23 -3.09
CA PRO A 15 -16.94 7.92 -3.38
C PRO A 15 -15.66 8.05 -4.21
N PHE A 16 -14.53 8.38 -3.57
CA PHE A 16 -13.23 8.55 -4.25
C PHE A 16 -12.90 7.36 -5.15
N GLY A 17 -12.59 7.65 -6.42
CA GLY A 17 -12.46 6.63 -7.47
C GLY A 17 -11.24 5.73 -7.32
N GLY A 18 -10.11 6.26 -6.84
CA GLY A 18 -8.86 5.51 -6.69
C GLY A 18 -8.94 4.37 -5.66
N GLY A 19 -9.71 4.55 -4.59
CA GLY A 19 -10.03 3.51 -3.62
C GLY A 19 -11.05 2.48 -4.11
N GLY A 20 -11.69 2.74 -5.26
CA GLY A 20 -12.71 1.86 -5.84
C GLY A 20 -14.13 2.21 -5.39
N ILE A 21 -15.07 2.03 -6.31
CA ILE A 21 -16.50 2.29 -6.11
C ILE A 21 -17.27 1.03 -6.52
N PHE A 22 -18.06 0.49 -5.59
CA PHE A 22 -18.92 -0.66 -5.84
C PHE A 22 -20.37 -0.23 -5.94
N ILE A 23 -21.04 -0.61 -7.02
CA ILE A 23 -22.43 -0.24 -7.31
C ILE A 23 -23.19 -1.54 -7.60
N SER A 24 -24.37 -1.71 -7.00
CA SER A 24 -25.22 -2.86 -7.28
C SER A 24 -25.75 -2.80 -8.72
N VAL A 25 -25.99 -3.96 -9.32
CA VAL A 25 -26.50 -4.06 -10.71
C VAL A 25 -27.77 -3.22 -10.94
N PRO A 26 -28.79 -3.21 -10.05
CA PRO A 26 -29.98 -2.37 -10.25
C PRO A 26 -29.68 -0.86 -10.18
N LEU A 27 -28.76 -0.44 -9.31
CA LEU A 27 -28.37 0.97 -9.23
C LEU A 27 -27.59 1.39 -10.47
N ALA A 28 -26.66 0.55 -10.95
CA ALA A 28 -25.94 0.79 -12.19
C ALA A 28 -26.91 0.94 -13.37
N ALA A 29 -27.88 0.03 -13.53
CA ALA A 29 -28.90 0.10 -14.58
C ALA A 29 -29.73 1.39 -14.52
N LYS A 30 -30.00 1.91 -13.31
CA LYS A 30 -30.71 3.19 -13.14
C LYS A 30 -29.85 4.37 -13.59
N LEU A 31 -28.58 4.41 -13.20
CA LEU A 31 -27.66 5.49 -13.54
C LEU A 31 -27.29 5.49 -15.04
N THR A 32 -27.33 4.33 -15.67
CA THR A 32 -27.07 4.18 -17.11
C THR A 32 -28.34 4.20 -17.98
N ASP A 33 -29.52 4.47 -17.41
CA ASP A 33 -30.71 4.80 -18.21
C ASP A 33 -30.36 5.97 -19.14
N PRO A 34 -30.64 5.90 -20.46
CA PRO A 34 -30.15 6.89 -21.41
C PRO A 34 -30.48 8.35 -21.06
N ARG A 35 -31.62 8.61 -20.41
CA ARG A 35 -32.00 9.97 -20.00
C ARG A 35 -31.19 10.43 -18.78
N VAL A 36 -30.99 9.53 -17.81
CA VAL A 36 -30.19 9.80 -16.62
C VAL A 36 -28.73 9.98 -17.00
N TRP A 37 -28.18 9.02 -17.76
CA TRP A 37 -26.80 9.06 -18.22
C TRP A 37 -26.49 10.35 -18.98
N LYS A 38 -27.36 10.75 -19.91
CA LYS A 38 -27.19 12.01 -20.65
C LYS A 38 -27.12 13.21 -19.69
N ALA A 39 -28.05 13.32 -18.74
CA ALA A 39 -28.05 14.41 -17.77
C ALA A 39 -26.79 14.40 -16.89
N CYS A 40 -26.31 13.22 -16.49
CA CYS A 40 -25.10 13.09 -15.69
C CYS A 40 -23.83 13.45 -16.46
N MET A 41 -23.77 13.17 -17.76
CA MET A 41 -22.64 13.53 -18.62
C MET A 41 -22.63 15.01 -19.03
N GLU A 42 -23.74 15.73 -18.85
CA GLU A 42 -23.84 17.19 -19.06
C GLU A 42 -23.43 18.00 -17.81
N LEU A 43 -23.11 17.33 -16.71
CA LEU A 43 -22.58 17.97 -15.51
C LEU A 43 -21.22 18.62 -15.79
N PRO A 44 -20.90 19.75 -15.12
CA PRO A 44 -19.68 20.51 -15.40
C PRO A 44 -18.39 19.80 -14.94
N ASN A 45 -18.52 18.71 -14.18
CA ASN A 45 -17.39 17.95 -13.64
C ASN A 45 -16.84 16.96 -14.67
N ASP A 46 -15.52 16.85 -14.76
CA ASP A 46 -14.84 15.92 -15.67
C ASP A 46 -14.18 14.74 -14.96
N GLN A 47 -14.26 14.67 -13.62
CA GLN A 47 -13.72 13.57 -12.83
C GLN A 47 -14.78 12.49 -12.61
N GLY A 48 -14.45 11.24 -12.95
CA GLY A 48 -15.43 10.14 -12.97
C GLY A 48 -16.12 9.88 -11.62
N ASP A 49 -15.39 9.95 -10.51
CA ASP A 49 -15.94 9.74 -9.17
C ASP A 49 -16.86 10.89 -8.72
N GLN A 50 -16.52 12.12 -9.08
CA GLN A 50 -17.37 13.28 -8.85
C GLN A 50 -18.64 13.23 -9.72
N ILE A 51 -18.54 12.84 -10.99
CA ILE A 51 -19.71 12.60 -11.87
C ILE A 51 -20.62 11.53 -11.23
N VAL A 52 -20.07 10.40 -10.78
CA VAL A 52 -20.84 9.35 -10.10
C VAL A 52 -21.53 9.91 -8.85
N ASN A 53 -20.82 10.67 -8.03
CA ASN A 53 -21.37 11.29 -6.83
C ASN A 53 -22.53 12.25 -7.12
N GLU A 54 -22.35 13.15 -8.07
CA GLU A 54 -23.36 14.13 -8.46
C GLU A 54 -24.58 13.47 -9.11
N CYS A 55 -24.34 12.50 -9.99
CA CYS A 55 -25.38 11.70 -10.64
C CYS A 55 -26.22 10.93 -9.61
N LEU A 56 -25.57 10.30 -8.62
CA LEU A 56 -26.25 9.64 -7.48
C LEU A 56 -27.11 10.62 -6.68
N ARG A 57 -26.60 11.82 -6.40
CA ARG A 57 -27.33 12.84 -5.64
C ARG A 57 -28.54 13.37 -6.41
N ALA A 58 -28.42 13.56 -7.72
CA ALA A 58 -29.45 14.13 -8.57
C ALA A 58 -30.54 13.11 -8.96
N HIS A 59 -30.17 11.85 -9.22
CA HIS A 59 -31.07 10.85 -9.82
C HIS A 59 -31.37 9.64 -8.94
N SER A 60 -30.90 9.63 -7.69
CA SER A 60 -31.17 8.54 -6.74
C SER A 60 -31.38 9.03 -5.31
N THR A 61 -32.09 8.23 -4.53
CA THR A 61 -32.17 8.37 -3.06
C THR A 61 -31.06 7.63 -2.34
N ILE A 62 -30.30 6.78 -3.05
CA ILE A 62 -29.17 6.02 -2.50
C ILE A 62 -28.01 6.98 -2.19
N ARG A 63 -27.36 6.77 -1.05
CA ARG A 63 -26.19 7.54 -0.60
C ARG A 63 -25.03 6.59 -0.33
N THR A 64 -23.82 7.11 -0.54
CA THR A 64 -22.57 6.37 -0.38
C THR A 64 -22.39 5.92 1.07
N THR A 65 -22.01 4.66 1.24
CA THR A 65 -21.42 4.14 2.47
C THR A 65 -19.93 3.93 2.24
N TYR A 66 -19.11 4.14 3.26
CA TYR A 66 -17.66 4.05 3.12
C TYR A 66 -17.14 2.79 3.80
N ASP A 67 -16.52 1.92 3.02
CA ASP A 67 -15.78 0.76 3.53
C ASP A 67 -14.37 1.20 3.94
N LEU A 68 -13.95 0.75 5.12
CA LEU A 68 -12.68 1.09 5.73
C LEU A 68 -11.49 0.25 5.22
N ASN A 69 -11.71 -0.63 4.25
CA ASN A 69 -10.65 -1.39 3.58
C ASN A 69 -10.47 -0.96 2.12
N LEU A 70 -11.17 0.08 1.67
CA LEU A 70 -10.96 0.71 0.37
C LEU A 70 -10.01 1.90 0.51
N HIS A 71 -8.80 1.77 -0.02
CA HIS A 71 -7.71 2.71 0.21
C HIS A 71 -7.41 3.56 -1.02
N GLN A 72 -7.67 4.85 -0.91
CA GLN A 72 -7.33 5.86 -1.92
C GLN A 72 -5.83 6.17 -1.91
N MET A 73 -5.20 6.03 -0.74
CA MET A 73 -3.77 6.25 -0.49
C MET A 73 -3.33 7.70 -0.75
N ASP A 74 -3.26 8.20 -1.99
CA ASP A 74 -2.92 9.58 -2.38
C ASP A 74 -1.89 10.31 -1.47
N PHE A 75 -0.86 9.57 -1.05
CA PHE A 75 0.29 10.07 -0.30
C PHE A 75 1.50 10.09 -1.22
N HIS A 76 2.22 11.21 -1.24
CA HIS A 76 3.46 11.37 -1.98
C HIS A 76 4.65 11.12 -1.04
N GLY A 77 5.66 10.38 -1.51
CA GLY A 77 6.87 10.10 -0.75
C GLY A 77 8.13 10.55 -1.48
N ASP A 78 9.18 10.88 -0.71
CA ASP A 78 10.53 11.14 -1.21
C ASP A 78 11.23 9.85 -1.68
N ALA A 79 10.68 8.70 -1.29
CA ALA A 79 11.02 7.38 -1.80
C ALA A 79 9.79 6.82 -2.51
N SER A 80 10.02 6.11 -3.60
CA SER A 80 9.04 5.40 -4.43
C SER A 80 8.34 4.24 -3.71
N VAL A 81 8.14 4.32 -2.40
CA VAL A 81 7.73 3.21 -1.52
C VAL A 81 6.99 3.74 -0.29
N LEU A 82 5.75 3.28 -0.11
CA LEU A 82 4.86 3.63 1.01
C LEU A 82 4.91 2.57 2.12
N ASP A 83 6.12 2.24 2.54
CA ASP A 83 6.42 1.07 3.37
C ASP A 83 5.55 0.95 4.62
N GLY A 84 5.43 2.02 5.41
CA GLY A 84 4.67 1.95 6.66
C GLY A 84 3.20 1.62 6.44
N TYR A 85 2.65 1.96 5.27
CA TYR A 85 1.28 1.64 4.89
C TYR A 85 1.15 0.14 4.61
N TYR A 86 1.96 -0.40 3.70
CA TYR A 86 1.92 -1.83 3.34
C TYR A 86 2.41 -2.75 4.48
N GLU A 87 3.28 -2.26 5.37
CA GLU A 87 3.77 -2.97 6.57
C GLU A 87 2.83 -2.84 7.78
N SER A 88 1.70 -2.15 7.64
CA SER A 88 0.79 -1.87 8.75
C SER A 88 0.04 -3.10 9.28
N GLY A 89 0.05 -4.21 8.54
CA GLY A 89 -0.72 -5.42 8.87
C GLY A 89 -2.24 -5.23 8.79
N ARG A 90 -2.71 -4.14 8.18
CA ARG A 90 -4.14 -3.89 7.96
C ARG A 90 -4.61 -4.66 6.74
N GLN A 91 -5.82 -5.20 6.81
CA GLN A 91 -6.48 -5.78 5.64
C GLN A 91 -6.86 -4.66 4.67
N MET A 92 -6.45 -4.82 3.41
CA MET A 92 -6.72 -3.86 2.34
C MET A 92 -7.47 -4.57 1.21
N LEU A 93 -8.70 -4.18 0.95
CA LEU A 93 -9.48 -4.71 -0.19
C LEU A 93 -9.04 -4.09 -1.50
N THR A 94 -8.66 -2.81 -1.48
CA THR A 94 -8.08 -2.11 -2.61
C THR A 94 -6.89 -1.30 -2.16
N VAL A 95 -5.94 -1.13 -3.08
CA VAL A 95 -4.82 -0.19 -2.94
C VAL A 95 -4.73 0.63 -4.22
N HIS A 96 -4.36 1.89 -4.09
CA HIS A 96 -4.26 2.83 -5.19
C HIS A 96 -2.80 3.20 -5.47
N HIS A 97 -2.50 3.64 -6.69
CA HIS A 97 -1.15 4.02 -7.13
C HIS A 97 -0.02 2.99 -6.96
N TRP A 98 -0.34 1.72 -6.66
CA TRP A 98 0.62 0.65 -6.45
C TRP A 98 1.60 0.50 -7.62
N ARG A 99 1.14 0.62 -8.87
CA ARG A 99 1.99 0.48 -10.07
C ARG A 99 2.80 1.73 -10.41
N SER A 100 2.28 2.92 -10.05
CA SER A 100 2.80 4.20 -10.55
C SER A 100 3.65 4.95 -9.53
N TRP A 101 3.10 5.20 -8.34
CA TRP A 101 3.79 6.02 -7.32
C TRP A 101 4.64 5.14 -6.41
N TYR A 102 4.18 3.91 -6.15
CA TYR A 102 4.79 3.02 -5.15
C TYR A 102 5.53 1.82 -5.74
N ASN A 103 5.39 1.57 -7.05
CA ASN A 103 6.05 0.47 -7.79
C ASN A 103 6.03 -0.89 -7.07
N VAL A 104 4.91 -1.25 -6.45
CA VAL A 104 4.70 -2.51 -5.72
C VAL A 104 3.99 -3.49 -6.64
N ASP A 105 4.57 -4.66 -6.93
CA ASP A 105 3.90 -5.69 -7.75
C ASP A 105 2.79 -6.40 -6.94
N MET A 106 1.63 -5.75 -6.84
CA MET A 106 0.46 -6.29 -6.13
C MET A 106 -0.04 -7.62 -6.69
N PRO A 107 -0.10 -7.85 -8.03
CA PRO A 107 -0.43 -9.16 -8.58
C PRO A 107 0.51 -10.27 -8.13
N ALA A 108 1.84 -10.07 -8.19
CA ALA A 108 2.80 -11.07 -7.74
C ALA A 108 2.65 -11.32 -6.24
N LEU A 109 2.63 -10.25 -5.44
CA LEU A 109 2.43 -10.30 -3.98
C LEU A 109 1.19 -11.14 -3.61
N ALA A 110 0.08 -10.95 -4.32
CA ALA A 110 -1.20 -11.58 -4.03
C ALA A 110 -1.19 -13.11 -4.24
N TYR A 111 -0.24 -13.68 -4.99
CA TYR A 111 -0.14 -15.13 -5.17
C TYR A 111 0.05 -15.90 -3.87
N VAL A 112 0.52 -15.25 -2.81
CA VAL A 112 0.57 -15.87 -1.48
C VAL A 112 -0.80 -16.28 -0.96
N SER A 113 -1.89 -15.67 -1.43
CA SER A 113 -3.25 -16.07 -1.05
C SER A 113 -3.56 -17.52 -1.40
N LYS A 114 -2.81 -18.13 -2.33
CA LYS A 114 -2.93 -19.56 -2.64
C LYS A 114 -2.60 -20.45 -1.43
N ALA A 115 -1.71 -19.99 -0.54
CA ALA A 115 -1.32 -20.72 0.67
C ALA A 115 -2.14 -20.32 1.90
N CYS A 116 -2.58 -19.06 2.01
CA CYS A 116 -3.15 -18.52 3.24
C CYS A 116 -4.56 -17.91 3.11
N GLY A 117 -5.18 -17.97 1.93
CA GLY A 117 -6.40 -17.23 1.62
C GLY A 117 -6.15 -15.74 1.39
N ASP A 118 -7.19 -15.02 0.96
CA ASP A 118 -7.11 -13.58 0.65
C ASP A 118 -6.77 -12.75 1.90
N GLU A 119 -7.18 -13.21 3.09
CA GLU A 119 -6.88 -12.58 4.36
C GLU A 119 -5.38 -12.57 4.70
N GLY A 120 -4.61 -13.51 4.15
CA GLY A 120 -3.17 -13.57 4.38
C GLY A 120 -2.36 -12.62 3.52
N ILE A 121 -2.97 -11.92 2.54
CA ILE A 121 -2.32 -10.85 1.78
C ILE A 121 -2.00 -9.69 2.72
N LEU A 122 -0.73 -9.24 2.75
CA LEU A 122 -0.22 -8.19 3.65
C LEU A 122 -0.42 -8.47 5.16
N MET A 123 -0.85 -9.67 5.54
CA MET A 123 -0.90 -10.09 6.93
C MET A 123 0.50 -10.02 7.55
N ARG A 124 0.57 -9.70 8.84
CA ARG A 124 1.83 -9.46 9.53
C ARG A 124 2.10 -10.53 10.58
N TRP A 125 3.32 -11.08 10.56
CA TRP A 125 3.83 -11.99 11.60
C TRP A 125 5.05 -11.38 12.26
N LEU A 126 5.12 -11.50 13.59
CA LEU A 126 6.31 -11.24 14.38
C LEU A 126 6.92 -12.59 14.80
N PHE A 127 8.15 -12.85 14.37
CA PHE A 127 8.94 -14.02 14.76
C PHE A 127 9.81 -13.71 15.98
N ALA A 128 10.40 -14.75 16.58
CA ALA A 128 11.10 -14.66 17.87
C ALA A 128 12.35 -13.74 17.86
N ASP A 129 13.01 -13.56 16.71
CA ASP A 129 14.24 -12.77 16.58
C ASP A 129 13.97 -11.32 16.14
N ASP A 130 12.83 -10.75 16.53
CA ASP A 130 12.41 -9.40 16.12
C ASP A 130 12.38 -9.23 14.58
N ILE A 131 11.96 -10.30 13.91
CA ILE A 131 11.75 -10.33 12.45
C ILE A 131 10.26 -10.21 12.19
N VAL A 132 9.88 -9.25 11.35
CA VAL A 132 8.51 -9.00 10.96
C VAL A 132 8.33 -9.29 9.48
N LEU A 133 7.46 -10.24 9.17
CA LEU A 133 6.99 -10.48 7.80
C LEU A 133 5.70 -9.70 7.58
N SER A 134 5.66 -8.88 6.53
CA SER A 134 4.43 -8.34 5.93
C SER A 134 4.18 -9.09 4.63
N ASN A 135 3.17 -9.96 4.59
CA ASN A 135 3.13 -11.06 3.61
C ASN A 135 3.22 -10.59 2.16
N GLY A 136 4.21 -11.12 1.44
CA GLY A 136 4.47 -10.82 0.04
C GLY A 136 4.94 -9.38 -0.22
N TYR A 137 5.15 -8.57 0.81
CA TYR A 137 5.67 -7.22 0.69
C TYR A 137 7.11 -7.09 1.19
N SER A 138 7.35 -7.47 2.44
CA SER A 138 8.68 -7.35 3.06
C SER A 138 8.92 -8.27 4.24
N VAL A 139 10.21 -8.53 4.48
CA VAL A 139 10.73 -9.07 5.73
C VAL A 139 11.60 -7.98 6.36
N VAL A 140 11.31 -7.60 7.60
CA VAL A 140 11.99 -6.52 8.31
C VAL A 140 12.64 -7.07 9.56
N GLU A 141 13.93 -6.83 9.72
CA GLU A 141 14.70 -7.16 10.92
C GLU A 141 14.89 -5.91 11.78
N TYR A 142 14.60 -6.02 13.08
CA TYR A 142 14.81 -4.95 14.05
C TYR A 142 15.95 -5.33 15.01
N PRO A 143 17.22 -4.98 14.70
CA PRO A 143 18.39 -5.43 15.47
C PRO A 143 18.41 -4.94 16.93
N ASN A 144 17.64 -3.90 17.24
CA ASN A 144 17.51 -3.34 18.59
C ASN A 144 16.20 -3.78 19.28
N GLY A 145 15.48 -4.74 18.70
CA GLY A 145 14.17 -5.20 19.17
C GLY A 145 12.99 -4.37 18.65
N ILE A 146 11.79 -4.96 18.65
CA ILE A 146 10.54 -4.24 18.35
C ILE A 146 9.38 -4.68 19.24
N GLU A 147 8.73 -3.70 19.87
CA GLU A 147 7.54 -3.96 20.69
C GLU A 147 6.28 -4.09 19.84
N ILE A 148 5.36 -4.98 20.23
CA ILE A 148 4.05 -5.14 19.56
C ILE A 148 3.27 -3.82 19.56
N ALA A 149 3.39 -3.02 20.62
CA ALA A 149 2.74 -1.72 20.71
C ALA A 149 3.27 -0.71 19.66
N GLU A 150 4.53 -0.83 19.24
CA GLU A 150 5.07 -0.03 18.13
C GLU A 150 4.61 -0.56 16.77
N LEU A 151 4.49 -1.88 16.60
CA LEU A 151 3.93 -2.48 15.40
C LEU A 151 2.44 -2.15 15.19
N ALA A 152 1.69 -1.88 16.27
CA ALA A 152 0.31 -1.43 16.19
C ALA A 152 0.16 -0.03 15.54
N LYS A 153 1.26 0.73 15.41
CA LYS A 153 1.30 2.03 14.75
C LYS A 153 1.78 1.92 13.31
N VAL A 154 1.29 2.81 12.45
CA VAL A 154 1.74 2.93 11.06
C VAL A 154 3.00 3.79 11.02
N GLU A 155 4.06 3.29 10.39
CA GLU A 155 5.29 4.07 10.23
C GLU A 155 5.10 5.21 9.23
N HIS A 156 5.50 6.43 9.59
CA HIS A 156 5.37 7.59 8.71
C HIS A 156 6.45 7.57 7.63
N THR A 157 6.14 7.01 6.46
CA THR A 157 7.10 6.85 5.34
C THR A 157 6.78 7.69 4.12
N TRP A 158 5.91 8.70 4.26
CA TRP A 158 5.52 9.64 3.21
C TRP A 158 5.83 11.09 3.61
N ASN A 159 5.66 12.04 2.69
CA ASN A 159 6.10 13.43 2.86
C ASN A 159 5.05 14.29 3.54
N GLU A 160 3.76 14.01 3.30
CA GLU A 160 2.69 14.78 3.90
C GLU A 160 2.72 14.68 5.43
N PRO A 161 2.31 15.74 6.15
CA PRO A 161 2.20 15.72 7.61
C PRO A 161 1.34 14.54 8.11
N PRO A 162 1.74 13.86 9.20
CA PRO A 162 1.07 12.66 9.67
C PRO A 162 -0.37 12.93 10.15
N ASP A 163 -0.67 14.14 10.61
CA ASP A 163 -2.01 14.56 11.05
C ASP A 163 -3.05 14.49 9.93
N LEU A 164 -2.64 14.58 8.66
CA LEU A 164 -3.54 14.43 7.53
C LEU A 164 -4.08 13.01 7.36
N ALA A 165 -3.45 12.01 7.99
CA ALA A 165 -3.78 10.60 7.85
C ALA A 165 -4.30 9.96 9.15
N LEU A 166 -4.14 10.62 10.30
CA LEU A 166 -4.49 10.08 11.62
C LEU A 166 -5.94 9.60 11.73
N HIS A 167 -6.89 10.26 11.06
CA HIS A 167 -8.31 9.86 11.11
C HIS A 167 -8.56 8.49 10.51
N ARG A 168 -7.66 8.00 9.65
CA ARG A 168 -7.85 6.78 8.87
C ARG A 168 -6.87 5.68 9.19
N ILE A 169 -5.59 6.02 9.22
CA ILE A 169 -4.50 5.04 9.37
C ILE A 169 -3.78 5.16 10.71
N GLY A 170 -4.16 6.14 11.54
CA GLY A 170 -3.65 6.28 12.89
C GLY A 170 -3.89 5.03 13.77
N PRO A 171 -3.08 4.87 14.84
CA PRO A 171 -1.98 5.74 15.27
C PRO A 171 -0.75 5.65 14.36
N ILE A 172 0.06 6.71 14.32
CA ILE A 172 1.27 6.82 13.47
C ILE A 172 2.51 6.90 14.38
N ARG A 173 3.61 6.28 13.96
CA ARG A 173 4.95 6.40 14.57
C ARG A 173 5.94 7.04 13.62
N GLU A 174 7.00 7.60 14.18
CA GLU A 174 8.09 8.16 13.39
C GLU A 174 8.77 7.10 12.52
N ARG A 175 9.32 7.56 11.39
CA ARG A 175 10.16 6.74 10.52
C ARG A 175 11.39 6.26 11.28
N MET A 176 11.71 4.99 11.16
CA MET A 176 12.93 4.44 11.74
C MET A 176 14.16 4.81 10.93
N GLY A 177 15.26 5.06 11.64
CA GLY A 177 16.53 5.47 11.07
C GLY A 177 17.27 4.31 10.41
N LYS A 178 18.31 4.66 9.65
CA LYS A 178 19.28 3.68 9.12
C LYS A 178 20.00 3.02 10.30
N GLY A 179 19.82 1.71 10.46
CA GLY A 179 20.38 0.93 11.57
C GLY A 179 19.35 0.49 12.60
N ASP A 180 18.18 1.13 12.66
CA ASP A 180 17.08 0.71 13.54
C ASP A 180 16.25 -0.44 12.94
N LYS A 181 16.23 -0.52 11.60
CA LYS A 181 15.63 -1.64 10.86
C LYS A 181 16.38 -1.93 9.57
N SER A 182 16.34 -3.19 9.14
CA SER A 182 16.78 -3.65 7.83
C SER A 182 15.61 -4.27 7.09
N THR A 183 15.32 -3.80 5.88
CA THR A 183 14.18 -4.31 5.10
C THR A 183 14.63 -5.09 3.87
N TYR A 184 14.14 -6.32 3.75
CA TYR A 184 14.17 -7.13 2.54
C TYR A 184 12.83 -6.93 1.83
N ARG A 185 12.84 -6.38 0.62
CA ARG A 185 11.64 -6.16 -0.19
C ARG A 185 11.36 -7.38 -1.05
N MET A 186 10.09 -7.71 -1.24
CA MET A 186 9.70 -8.78 -2.15
C MET A 186 10.22 -8.47 -3.55
N LEU A 187 10.97 -9.43 -4.10
CA LEU A 187 11.42 -9.43 -5.47
C LEU A 187 10.45 -10.23 -6.35
N ASP A 188 10.03 -11.40 -5.87
CA ASP A 188 9.12 -12.27 -6.60
C ASP A 188 8.30 -13.17 -5.66
N THR A 189 7.13 -13.60 -6.13
CA THR A 189 6.30 -14.64 -5.52
C THR A 189 5.86 -15.59 -6.61
N GLU A 190 6.14 -16.88 -6.43
CA GLU A 190 5.88 -17.93 -7.43
C GLU A 190 5.00 -19.02 -6.81
N ILE A 191 3.99 -19.45 -7.55
CA ILE A 191 3.18 -20.62 -7.20
C ILE A 191 3.93 -21.89 -7.64
N LEU A 192 4.27 -22.74 -6.68
CA LEU A 192 4.85 -24.06 -6.92
C LEU A 192 3.70 -25.06 -7.03
N GLU A 193 3.26 -25.33 -8.26
CA GLU A 193 2.11 -26.19 -8.56
C GLU A 193 2.14 -27.51 -7.78
N GLY A 194 1.09 -27.74 -6.99
CA GLY A 194 0.92 -28.95 -6.17
C GLY A 194 1.82 -29.06 -4.94
N TYR A 195 2.57 -28.01 -4.57
CA TYR A 195 3.50 -28.03 -3.45
C TYR A 195 3.39 -26.82 -2.51
N GLY A 196 3.29 -25.62 -3.06
CA GLY A 196 3.42 -24.43 -2.22
C GLY A 196 3.44 -23.09 -2.95
N VAL A 197 3.84 -22.06 -2.21
CA VAL A 197 4.19 -20.73 -2.73
C VAL A 197 5.59 -20.38 -2.25
N ARG A 198 6.45 -19.95 -3.18
CA ARG A 198 7.79 -19.44 -2.88
C ARG A 198 7.80 -17.93 -2.97
N GLN A 199 8.39 -17.27 -1.99
CA GLN A 199 8.60 -15.83 -1.98
C GLN A 199 10.09 -15.53 -1.82
N THR A 200 10.61 -14.66 -2.68
CA THR A 200 12.00 -14.20 -2.63
C THR A 200 12.02 -12.74 -2.19
N TYR A 201 12.74 -12.43 -1.11
CA TYR A 201 12.93 -11.08 -0.60
C TYR A 201 14.41 -10.69 -0.68
N VAL A 202 14.69 -9.46 -1.09
CA VAL A 202 16.06 -8.96 -1.28
C VAL A 202 16.27 -7.66 -0.52
N ARG A 203 17.40 -7.58 0.19
CA ARG A 203 17.94 -6.34 0.73
C ARG A 203 19.20 -5.99 -0.06
N ARG A 204 19.17 -4.86 -0.77
CA ARG A 204 20.34 -4.37 -1.51
C ARG A 204 21.18 -3.45 -0.64
N VAL A 205 22.50 -3.46 -0.83
CA VAL A 205 23.40 -2.56 -0.11
C VAL A 205 23.21 -1.13 -0.60
N GLU A 206 22.71 -0.26 0.27
CA GLU A 206 22.59 1.18 0.00
C GLU A 206 23.74 2.01 0.59
N ARG A 207 24.66 1.39 1.35
CA ARG A 207 25.78 2.08 1.98
C ARG A 207 26.86 2.31 0.95
N LEU A 208 26.82 3.47 0.32
CA LEU A 208 27.90 3.95 -0.54
C LEU A 208 28.93 4.70 0.33
N GLU A 209 30.14 4.18 0.44
CA GLU A 209 31.25 4.89 1.07
C GLU A 209 32.15 5.57 0.04
N LYS A 210 32.80 6.66 0.45
CA LYS A 210 33.80 7.33 -0.39
C LYS A 210 35.10 6.52 -0.35
N GLY A 211 35.33 5.72 -1.38
CA GLY A 211 36.59 5.05 -1.68
C GLY A 211 37.47 5.87 -2.63
N LYS A 212 38.69 5.37 -2.88
CA LYS A 212 39.56 5.84 -3.97
C LYS A 212 39.84 4.66 -4.90
N ASP A 213 39.71 4.87 -6.21
CA ASP A 213 40.14 3.88 -7.20
C ASP A 213 41.67 3.69 -7.22
N GLU A 214 42.17 2.74 -8.00
CA GLU A 214 43.61 2.47 -8.17
C GLU A 214 44.42 3.69 -8.66
N LYS A 215 43.74 4.73 -9.16
CA LYS A 215 44.32 6.00 -9.64
C LYS A 215 44.10 7.16 -8.66
N GLY A 216 43.60 6.87 -7.45
CA GLY A 216 43.36 7.85 -6.39
C GLY A 216 42.11 8.72 -6.56
N ARG A 217 41.22 8.41 -7.51
CA ARG A 217 39.99 9.17 -7.77
C ARG A 217 38.88 8.74 -6.81
N LEU A 218 38.13 9.71 -6.30
CA LEU A 218 36.96 9.45 -5.47
C LEU A 218 35.94 8.57 -6.21
N ARG A 219 35.57 7.45 -5.59
CA ARG A 219 34.52 6.55 -6.06
C ARG A 219 33.55 6.28 -4.91
N MET A 220 32.28 6.08 -5.24
CA MET A 220 31.30 5.55 -4.31
C MET A 220 31.34 4.02 -4.40
N GLU A 221 31.66 3.35 -3.30
CA GLU A 221 31.72 1.89 -3.22
C GLU A 221 30.61 1.40 -2.30
N ALA A 222 29.86 0.40 -2.75
CA ALA A 222 28.91 -0.29 -1.89
C ALA A 222 29.68 -1.05 -0.81
N VAL A 223 29.40 -0.75 0.46
CA VAL A 223 30.00 -1.41 1.62
C VAL A 223 28.96 -2.28 2.28
N GLY A 224 29.15 -3.59 2.20
CA GLY A 224 28.25 -4.61 2.70
C GLY A 224 27.94 -5.66 1.64
N GLU A 225 27.09 -6.63 2.00
CA GLU A 225 26.60 -7.66 1.09
C GLU A 225 25.09 -7.54 0.90
N ASP A 226 24.64 -7.80 -0.33
CA ASP A 226 23.22 -7.99 -0.63
C ASP A 226 22.73 -9.23 0.16
N GLY A 227 21.53 -9.13 0.71
CA GLY A 227 20.90 -10.22 1.44
C GLY A 227 19.70 -10.77 0.68
N VAL A 228 19.50 -12.08 0.75
CA VAL A 228 18.34 -12.77 0.17
C VAL A 228 17.70 -13.64 1.22
N VAL A 229 16.37 -13.53 1.34
CA VAL A 229 15.54 -14.41 2.16
C VAL A 229 14.56 -15.13 1.23
N GLU A 230 14.53 -16.45 1.30
CA GLU A 230 13.53 -17.27 0.60
C GLU A 230 12.56 -17.85 1.64
N LEU A 231 11.27 -17.64 1.42
CA LEU A 231 10.20 -18.19 2.25
C LEU A 231 9.35 -19.14 1.40
N ILE A 232 9.11 -20.34 1.91
CA ILE A 232 8.30 -21.36 1.23
C ILE A 232 7.10 -21.69 2.12
N TRP A 233 5.91 -21.39 1.62
CA TRP A 233 4.65 -21.85 2.17
C TRP A 233 4.31 -23.20 1.56
N VAL A 234 4.08 -24.23 2.38
CA VAL A 234 3.71 -25.57 1.92
C VAL A 234 2.25 -25.88 2.27
N PHE A 235 1.52 -26.55 1.37
CA PHE A 235 0.12 -26.95 1.57
C PHE A 235 -0.16 -28.38 1.09
#